data_AF-A0A511KEL9-F1
#
_entry.id   AF-A0A511KEL9-F1
#
_cell.length_a   1.000
_cell.length_b   1.000
_cell.length_c   1.000
_cell.angle_alpha   90.00
_cell.angle_beta   90.00
_cell.angle_gamma   90.00
#
_symmetry.space_group_name_H-M   'P 1'
#
loop_
_entity.id
_entity.type
_entity.pdbx_description
1 polymer ?
#
loop_
_entity_poly.entity_id
_entity_poly.type
_entity_poly.pdbx_seq_one_letter_code
_entity_poly.pdbx_strand_id
1 'polypeptide(L)'
;MPDSVLYTAELPAFDPHTGQLSLASHDLISAPLSLANAFPPEYTLLFDPPPSKPYGTATRAAEVDQAAGQSRRKRPSLARPDETASPLDWIRHREKEETRTSADKESDGHHAAIEAELGTAFQAVCAGWLQRGENGWMGERSARHEWCEKDGKDPRLEVDLVALGERSAPAPNEPPGSLLLSKPHAEVSASSISGRIVRNDGSSCSTLSIAADDASGTLPTSNAIAVIPPSSGFLLSQLSTWPISASCIADLGREKGGWDVLIVDPPWPNASATRSSSYDTFDPYDLWKLDLPAMLGDSPTLVLFWLTNRVKFRRLLKDKLFPAWRIQQPAEWYWIKIASETGEPVWPLDANHRRCYEGLLLGYYVPPGKKVDLPTLPHKKVFLSTPIGHSRKPFILDLLGPYLLTRDKPPNVLELFARMTLQGPRSKSANVGNGEAGERKRGVFLAVGNEAIKFNVLDSGQDPDGARGWLRRIQQT
;
A
#
# COMPACT_ATOMS: atom_id res chain seq x y z
N MET A 1 -21.03 -5.61 3.91
CA MET A 1 -19.88 -5.78 3.01
C MET A 1 -19.26 -7.12 3.34
N PRO A 2 -18.93 -7.97 2.37
CA PRO A 2 -18.18 -9.19 2.63
C PRO A 2 -16.83 -8.85 3.29
N ASP A 3 -16.37 -9.67 4.23
CA ASP A 3 -15.07 -9.48 4.86
C ASP A 3 -13.96 -9.59 3.81
N SER A 4 -12.94 -8.73 3.88
CA SER A 4 -11.77 -8.87 3.00
C SER A 4 -10.86 -10.01 3.46
N VAL A 5 -10.98 -10.45 4.71
CA VAL A 5 -10.34 -11.65 5.23
C VAL A 5 -11.12 -12.88 4.78
N LEU A 6 -10.49 -13.71 3.96
CA LEU A 6 -11.08 -14.94 3.40
C LEU A 6 -10.89 -16.12 4.36
N TYR A 7 -9.72 -16.19 5.00
CA TYR A 7 -9.35 -17.27 5.89
C TYR A 7 -8.34 -16.78 6.94
N THR A 8 -8.41 -17.38 8.13
CA THR A 8 -7.42 -17.20 9.19
C THR A 8 -7.00 -18.59 9.68
N ALA A 9 -5.70 -18.87 9.62
CA ALA A 9 -5.05 -20.00 10.28
C ALA A 9 -4.52 -19.55 11.63
N GLU A 10 -4.67 -20.39 12.65
CA GLU A 10 -4.05 -20.16 13.97
C GLU A 10 -2.96 -21.21 14.19
N LEU A 11 -1.74 -20.74 14.45
CA LEU A 11 -0.59 -21.58 14.73
C LEU A 11 -0.05 -21.28 16.13
N PRO A 12 0.40 -22.30 16.89
CA PRO A 12 1.14 -22.05 18.12
C PRO A 12 2.40 -21.22 17.84
N ALA A 13 2.57 -20.14 18.59
CA ALA A 13 3.72 -19.24 18.53
C ALA A 13 4.30 -19.06 19.92
N PHE A 14 5.59 -19.35 20.05
CA PHE A 14 6.33 -19.15 21.28
C PHE A 14 6.99 -17.78 21.28
N ASP A 15 6.72 -16.97 22.30
CA ASP A 15 7.42 -15.71 22.50
C ASP A 15 8.66 -15.95 23.40
N PRO A 16 9.88 -15.85 22.86
CA PRO A 16 11.10 -16.09 23.62
C PRO A 16 11.37 -15.02 24.69
N HIS A 17 10.74 -13.85 24.63
CA HIS A 17 10.95 -12.78 25.61
C HIS A 17 10.09 -13.01 26.86
N THR A 18 8.87 -13.49 26.68
CA THR A 18 7.93 -13.76 27.79
C THR A 18 7.93 -15.22 28.23
N GLY A 19 8.45 -16.14 27.40
CA GLY A 19 8.39 -17.58 27.61
C GLY A 19 6.99 -18.16 27.46
N GLN A 20 6.05 -17.40 26.89
CA GLN A 20 4.65 -17.81 26.77
C GLN A 20 4.36 -18.42 25.39
N LEU A 21 3.46 -19.41 25.38
CA LEU A 21 2.88 -19.93 24.17
C LEU A 21 1.57 -19.17 23.90
N SER A 22 1.42 -18.66 22.68
CA SER A 22 0.23 -17.98 22.19
C SER A 22 -0.21 -18.58 20.86
N LEU A 23 -1.37 -18.16 20.34
CA LEU A 23 -1.79 -18.48 18.98
C LEU A 23 -1.50 -17.27 18.09
N ALA A 24 -0.63 -17.45 17.09
CA ALA A 24 -0.43 -16.49 16.03
C ALA A 24 -1.45 -16.74 14.92
N SER A 25 -2.18 -15.69 14.55
CA SER A 25 -3.08 -15.72 13.40
C SER A 25 -2.31 -15.40 12.12
N HIS A 26 -2.59 -16.11 11.05
CA HIS A 26 -2.08 -15.86 9.70
C HIS A 26 -3.25 -15.87 8.72
N ASP A 27 -3.28 -14.96 7.75
CA ASP A 27 -4.50 -14.70 6.99
C ASP A 27 -4.35 -14.90 5.48
N LEU A 28 -5.43 -15.28 4.82
CA LEU A 28 -5.62 -15.05 3.39
C LEU A 28 -6.60 -13.89 3.24
N ILE A 29 -6.21 -12.85 2.50
CA ILE A 29 -7.04 -11.68 2.24
C ILE A 29 -7.27 -11.47 0.75
N SER A 30 -8.45 -10.95 0.40
CA SER A 30 -8.74 -10.44 -0.93
C SER A 30 -8.28 -8.98 -1.03
N ALA A 31 -7.14 -8.76 -1.70
CA ALA A 31 -6.66 -7.41 -1.96
C ALA A 31 -7.67 -6.55 -2.74
N PRO A 32 -8.34 -7.04 -3.80
CA PRO A 32 -9.39 -6.28 -4.49
C PRO A 32 -10.55 -5.88 -3.58
N LEU A 33 -11.10 -6.84 -2.80
CA LEU A 33 -12.21 -6.55 -1.90
C LEU A 33 -11.82 -5.60 -0.78
N SER A 34 -10.58 -5.69 -0.27
CA SER A 34 -10.10 -4.79 0.79
C SER A 34 -10.20 -3.31 0.40
N LEU A 35 -9.84 -2.98 -0.85
CA LEU A 35 -9.96 -1.63 -1.39
C LEU A 35 -11.39 -1.31 -1.83
N ALA A 36 -12.06 -2.25 -2.51
CA ALA A 36 -13.43 -2.03 -2.98
C ALA A 36 -14.40 -1.77 -1.81
N ASN A 37 -14.23 -2.45 -0.68
CA ASN A 37 -15.01 -2.21 0.54
C ASN A 37 -14.71 -0.84 1.17
N ALA A 38 -13.49 -0.35 1.00
CA ALA A 38 -13.05 0.97 1.44
C ALA A 38 -13.29 2.07 0.38
N PHE A 39 -14.02 1.75 -0.71
CA PHE A 39 -14.40 2.70 -1.74
C PHE A 39 -15.92 2.72 -1.96
N PRO A 40 -16.50 3.84 -2.42
CA PRO A 40 -17.94 3.95 -2.66
C PRO A 40 -18.47 2.96 -3.71
N PRO A 41 -19.71 2.42 -3.53
CA PRO A 41 -20.26 1.37 -4.37
C PRO A 41 -20.69 1.76 -5.77
N GLU A 42 -20.75 3.05 -6.06
CA GLU A 42 -21.11 3.60 -7.37
C GLU A 42 -19.95 3.54 -8.38
N TYR A 43 -18.78 3.07 -7.93
CA TYR A 43 -17.56 3.02 -8.72
C TYR A 43 -16.93 1.64 -8.70
N THR A 44 -16.35 1.28 -9.85
CA THR A 44 -15.53 0.10 -10.08
C THR A 44 -14.05 0.49 -10.03
N LEU A 45 -13.26 -0.23 -9.23
CA LEU A 45 -11.80 -0.05 -9.17
C LEU A 45 -11.13 -0.79 -10.32
N LEU A 46 -10.20 -0.12 -11.03
CA LEU A 46 -9.46 -0.71 -12.14
C LEU A 46 -8.08 -1.18 -11.65
N PHE A 47 -7.80 -2.49 -11.77
CA PHE A 47 -6.57 -3.13 -11.33
C PHE A 47 -5.81 -3.78 -12.49
N ASP A 48 -4.48 -3.93 -12.35
CA ASP A 48 -3.73 -4.78 -13.28
C ASP A 48 -3.94 -6.25 -12.88
N PRO A 49 -4.16 -7.18 -13.84
CA PRO A 49 -4.36 -8.59 -13.52
C PRO A 49 -3.16 -9.19 -12.77
N PRO A 50 -3.39 -10.01 -11.72
CA PRO A 50 -2.33 -10.76 -11.06
C PRO A 50 -1.75 -11.82 -11.99
N PRO A 51 -0.53 -12.30 -11.74
CA PRO A 51 -0.04 -13.51 -12.40
C PRO A 51 -0.94 -14.70 -12.05
N SER A 52 -1.44 -15.40 -13.07
CA SER A 52 -2.25 -16.61 -12.88
C SER A 52 -1.45 -17.76 -12.27
N LYS A 53 -0.19 -17.91 -12.67
CA LYS A 53 0.76 -18.92 -12.20
C LYS A 53 2.08 -18.28 -11.73
N PRO A 54 2.88 -18.97 -10.91
CA PRO A 54 4.19 -18.44 -10.50
C PRO A 54 5.08 -18.08 -11.68
N TYR A 55 5.92 -17.08 -11.51
CA TYR A 55 6.86 -16.71 -12.55
C TYR A 55 7.95 -17.79 -12.67
N GLY A 56 8.27 -18.18 -13.91
CA GLY A 56 9.31 -19.19 -14.19
C GLY A 56 8.79 -20.61 -14.37
N THR A 57 7.51 -20.90 -14.12
CA THR A 57 6.86 -22.20 -14.43
C THR A 57 6.46 -22.31 -15.91
N ALA A 58 7.28 -21.77 -16.83
CA ALA A 58 7.08 -22.05 -18.25
C ALA A 58 7.26 -23.56 -18.44
N THR A 59 6.16 -24.26 -18.67
CA THR A 59 6.14 -25.66 -19.03
C THR A 59 7.05 -25.86 -20.23
N ARG A 60 7.93 -26.87 -20.14
CA ARG A 60 8.79 -27.40 -21.21
C ARG A 60 8.03 -27.69 -22.53
N ALA A 61 6.70 -27.66 -22.51
CA ALA A 61 5.83 -27.84 -23.67
C ALA A 61 5.72 -26.62 -24.60
N ALA A 62 6.12 -25.41 -24.16
CA ALA A 62 6.10 -24.21 -25.01
C ALA A 62 7.43 -23.95 -25.76
N GLU A 63 8.45 -24.78 -25.57
CA GLU A 63 9.77 -24.63 -26.23
C GLU A 63 9.87 -25.38 -27.58
N VAL A 64 8.82 -26.06 -28.04
CA VAL A 64 8.88 -26.85 -29.30
C VAL A 64 8.42 -26.07 -30.54
N ASP A 65 7.77 -24.91 -30.41
CA ASP A 65 7.17 -24.20 -31.56
C ASP A 65 7.66 -22.76 -31.79
N GLN A 66 8.85 -22.41 -31.28
CA GLN A 66 9.50 -21.15 -31.69
C GLN A 66 10.51 -21.40 -32.80
N ALA A 67 10.15 -20.95 -34.00
CA ALA A 67 11.02 -20.87 -35.16
C ALA A 67 12.37 -20.21 -34.81
N ALA A 68 13.44 -20.85 -35.24
CA ALA A 68 14.82 -20.42 -35.05
C ALA A 68 15.02 -18.97 -35.53
N GLY A 69 15.17 -18.02 -34.60
CA GLY A 69 15.48 -16.64 -35.00
C GLY A 69 15.50 -15.58 -33.90
N GLN A 70 14.90 -15.80 -32.72
CA GLN A 70 14.89 -14.78 -31.66
C GLN A 70 15.26 -15.35 -30.30
N SER A 71 16.54 -15.72 -30.15
CA SER A 71 17.11 -16.05 -28.83
C SER A 71 17.19 -14.76 -27.99
N ARG A 72 16.14 -14.50 -27.19
CA ARG A 72 16.25 -13.58 -26.05
C ARG A 72 17.30 -14.18 -25.11
N ARG A 73 18.48 -13.56 -25.01
CA ARG A 73 19.54 -13.93 -24.06
C ARG A 73 18.93 -14.18 -22.68
N LYS A 74 18.82 -15.46 -22.29
CA LYS A 74 18.46 -15.89 -20.93
C LYS A 74 19.48 -15.24 -19.99
N ARG A 75 19.03 -14.41 -19.05
CA ARG A 75 19.90 -13.90 -17.98
C ARG A 75 20.37 -15.09 -17.15
N PRO A 76 21.66 -15.21 -16.81
CA PRO A 76 22.13 -16.35 -16.02
C PRO A 76 21.47 -16.37 -14.65
N SER A 77 21.18 -17.58 -14.17
CA SER A 77 20.65 -17.83 -12.83
C SER A 77 21.57 -17.24 -11.76
N LEU A 78 20.94 -16.77 -10.68
CA LEU A 78 21.58 -16.20 -9.47
C LEU A 78 21.91 -17.28 -8.43
N ALA A 79 21.65 -18.55 -8.75
CA ALA A 79 21.97 -19.68 -7.90
C ALA A 79 23.48 -19.94 -7.89
N ARG A 80 23.99 -20.46 -6.77
CA ARG A 80 25.35 -21.02 -6.72
C ARG A 80 25.49 -22.02 -7.87
N PRO A 81 26.54 -21.92 -8.70
CA PRO A 81 26.75 -22.87 -9.78
C PRO A 81 26.77 -24.30 -9.21
N ASP A 82 26.10 -25.23 -9.88
CA ASP A 82 26.10 -26.64 -9.51
C ASP A 82 27.30 -27.38 -10.14
N GLU A 83 27.38 -28.69 -9.95
CA GLU A 83 28.45 -29.53 -10.50
C GLU A 83 28.47 -29.57 -12.04
N THR A 84 27.40 -29.12 -12.71
CA THR A 84 27.29 -29.07 -14.17
C THR A 84 27.68 -27.71 -14.76
N ALA A 85 27.96 -26.72 -13.91
CA ALA A 85 28.22 -25.35 -14.36
C ALA A 85 29.61 -25.16 -14.98
N SER A 86 29.70 -24.25 -15.95
CA SER A 86 30.97 -24.00 -16.65
C SER A 86 31.97 -23.26 -15.74
N PRO A 87 33.28 -23.38 -16.00
CA PRO A 87 34.29 -22.57 -15.29
C PRO A 87 34.03 -21.05 -15.34
N LEU A 88 33.43 -20.55 -16.44
CA LEU A 88 33.06 -19.14 -16.58
C LEU A 88 31.90 -18.74 -15.64
N ASP A 89 30.97 -19.65 -15.36
CA ASP A 89 29.88 -19.38 -14.41
C ASP A 89 30.41 -19.32 -12.97
N TRP A 90 31.39 -20.17 -12.63
CA TRP A 90 32.11 -20.10 -11.36
C TRP A 90 32.92 -18.81 -11.19
N ILE A 91 33.61 -18.36 -12.25
CA ILE A 91 34.34 -17.07 -12.24
C ILE A 91 33.37 -15.91 -12.01
N ARG A 92 32.27 -15.83 -12.78
CA ARG A 92 31.24 -14.78 -12.62
C ARG A 92 30.61 -14.79 -11.24
N HIS A 93 30.33 -15.97 -10.70
CA HIS A 93 29.81 -16.10 -9.34
C HIS A 93 30.81 -15.57 -8.31
N ARG A 94 32.10 -15.91 -8.45
CA ARG A 94 33.16 -15.42 -7.56
C ARG A 94 33.36 -13.91 -7.63
N GLU A 95 33.47 -13.33 -8.83
CA GLU A 95 33.57 -11.88 -9.03
C GLU A 95 32.36 -11.15 -8.42
N LYS A 96 31.18 -11.74 -8.56
CA LYS A 96 29.96 -11.21 -7.94
C LYS A 96 30.03 -11.28 -6.42
N GLU A 97 30.42 -12.40 -5.84
CA GLU A 97 30.58 -12.54 -4.38
C GLU A 97 31.63 -11.57 -3.82
N GLU A 98 32.70 -11.28 -4.56
CA GLU A 98 33.74 -10.31 -4.20
C GLU A 98 33.21 -8.86 -4.16
N THR A 99 32.17 -8.54 -4.94
CA THR A 99 31.55 -7.20 -4.97
C THR A 99 30.39 -7.01 -3.98
N ARG A 100 30.01 -8.05 -3.23
CA ARG A 100 28.89 -7.99 -2.28
C ARG A 100 29.24 -7.18 -1.05
N THR A 101 28.37 -6.24 -0.70
CA THR A 101 28.51 -5.44 0.51
C THR A 101 28.14 -6.25 1.76
N SER A 102 28.56 -5.78 2.94
CA SER A 102 28.13 -6.37 4.23
C SER A 102 26.61 -6.37 4.39
N ALA A 103 25.94 -5.31 3.90
CA ALA A 103 24.49 -5.19 3.92
C ALA A 103 23.78 -6.23 3.02
N ASP A 104 24.42 -6.65 1.91
CA ASP A 104 23.89 -7.70 1.05
C ASP A 104 23.97 -9.07 1.72
N LYS A 105 25.05 -9.35 2.46
CA LYS A 105 25.19 -10.59 3.23
C LYS A 105 24.24 -10.64 4.42
N GLU A 106 24.06 -9.52 5.12
CA GLU A 106 23.08 -9.35 6.19
C GLU A 106 21.65 -9.56 5.67
N SER A 107 21.35 -9.07 4.46
CA SER A 107 20.05 -9.28 3.81
C SER A 107 19.78 -10.76 3.55
N ASP A 108 20.74 -11.49 2.99
CA ASP A 108 20.59 -12.93 2.79
C ASP A 108 20.43 -13.70 4.11
N GLY A 109 21.22 -13.36 5.12
CA GLY A 109 21.11 -13.98 6.45
C GLY A 109 19.73 -13.76 7.07
N HIS A 110 19.18 -12.55 6.96
CA HIS A 110 17.82 -12.27 7.42
C HIS A 110 16.77 -13.09 6.66
N HIS A 111 16.86 -13.16 5.33
CA HIS A 111 15.92 -13.93 4.51
C HIS A 111 15.95 -15.42 4.84
N ALA A 112 17.14 -16.01 4.96
CA ALA A 112 17.31 -17.39 5.37
C ALA A 112 16.73 -17.66 6.78
N ALA A 113 16.86 -16.69 7.70
CA ALA A 113 16.36 -16.83 9.07
C ALA A 113 14.82 -16.82 9.19
N ILE A 114 14.10 -16.27 8.22
CA ILE A 114 12.62 -16.20 8.24
C ILE A 114 11.95 -17.19 7.31
N GLU A 115 12.69 -17.78 6.36
CA GLU A 115 12.14 -18.62 5.28
C GLU A 115 11.26 -19.76 5.80
N ALA A 116 11.77 -20.55 6.75
CA ALA A 116 11.05 -21.70 7.29
C ALA A 116 9.71 -21.30 7.93
N GLU A 117 9.70 -20.21 8.68
CA GLU A 117 8.51 -19.71 9.37
C GLU A 117 7.48 -19.14 8.40
N LEU A 118 7.93 -18.40 7.37
CA LEU A 118 7.05 -17.98 6.27
C LEU A 118 6.45 -19.19 5.55
N GLY A 119 7.24 -20.23 5.32
CA GLY A 119 6.80 -21.48 4.70
C GLY A 119 5.74 -22.20 5.53
N THR A 120 5.94 -22.33 6.84
CA THR A 120 4.98 -22.95 7.76
C THR A 120 3.66 -22.17 7.80
N ALA A 121 3.72 -20.84 7.95
CA ALA A 121 2.53 -19.99 7.96
C ALA A 121 1.78 -20.05 6.63
N PHE A 122 2.49 -19.98 5.50
CA PHE A 122 1.93 -20.12 4.17
C PHE A 122 1.19 -21.45 4.00
N GLN A 123 1.85 -22.57 4.34
CA GLN A 123 1.26 -23.90 4.24
C GLN A 123 0.00 -24.05 5.09
N ALA A 124 0.00 -23.51 6.32
CA ALA A 124 -1.16 -23.57 7.20
C ALA A 124 -2.37 -22.82 6.63
N VAL A 125 -2.14 -21.60 6.11
CA VAL A 125 -3.20 -20.79 5.47
C VAL A 125 -3.73 -21.49 4.23
N CYS A 126 -2.87 -21.99 3.35
CA CYS A 126 -3.27 -22.67 2.11
C CYS A 126 -4.00 -23.99 2.38
N ALA A 127 -3.48 -24.83 3.27
CA ALA A 127 -4.13 -26.10 3.62
C ALA A 127 -5.51 -25.87 4.22
N GLY A 128 -5.62 -24.90 5.14
CA GLY A 128 -6.89 -24.53 5.76
C GLY A 128 -7.91 -23.94 4.77
N TRP A 129 -7.45 -23.10 3.84
CA TRP A 129 -8.31 -22.56 2.78
C TRP A 129 -8.83 -23.66 1.84
N LEU A 130 -7.96 -24.56 1.38
CA LEU A 130 -8.34 -25.67 0.50
C LEU A 130 -9.33 -26.64 1.18
N GLN A 131 -9.20 -26.86 2.49
CA GLN A 131 -10.16 -27.66 3.25
C GLN A 131 -11.57 -27.06 3.32
N ARG A 132 -11.73 -25.74 3.17
CA ARG A 132 -13.05 -25.10 3.08
C ARG A 132 -13.77 -25.38 1.75
N GLY A 133 -13.07 -25.90 0.74
CA GLY A 133 -13.65 -26.20 -0.57
C GLY A 133 -14.05 -24.97 -1.39
N GLU A 134 -13.53 -23.79 -1.03
CA GLU A 134 -13.75 -22.55 -1.78
C GLU A 134 -12.85 -22.52 -3.03
N ASN A 135 -13.42 -22.07 -4.16
CA ASN A 135 -12.68 -21.98 -5.41
C ASN A 135 -12.02 -20.61 -5.55
N GLY A 136 -10.74 -20.61 -5.91
CA GLY A 136 -9.96 -19.40 -6.19
C GLY A 136 -9.38 -18.71 -4.96
N TRP A 137 -8.44 -17.80 -5.21
CA TRP A 137 -7.60 -17.16 -4.18
C TRP A 137 -7.90 -15.68 -3.97
N MET A 138 -8.91 -15.16 -4.68
CA MET A 138 -9.23 -13.73 -4.72
C MET A 138 -10.56 -13.40 -4.03
N GLY A 139 -11.34 -14.40 -3.61
CA GLY A 139 -12.65 -14.19 -2.97
C GLY A 139 -13.66 -13.48 -3.88
N GLU A 140 -13.55 -13.63 -5.20
CA GLU A 140 -14.30 -12.85 -6.18
C GLU A 140 -15.80 -13.18 -6.12
N ARG A 141 -16.59 -12.24 -5.59
CA ARG A 141 -18.06 -12.32 -5.47
C ARG A 141 -18.77 -11.03 -5.87
N SER A 142 -18.07 -10.02 -6.43
CA SER A 142 -18.64 -8.68 -6.63
C SER A 142 -18.10 -7.96 -7.88
N ALA A 143 -18.99 -7.30 -8.63
CA ALA A 143 -18.69 -6.46 -9.80
C ALA A 143 -18.05 -5.10 -9.45
N ARG A 144 -17.29 -5.03 -8.35
CA ARG A 144 -16.78 -3.78 -7.74
C ARG A 144 -15.34 -3.46 -8.13
N HIS A 145 -14.70 -4.36 -8.88
CA HIS A 145 -13.41 -4.15 -9.51
C HIS A 145 -13.38 -4.80 -10.89
N GLU A 146 -12.44 -4.36 -11.72
CA GLU A 146 -12.19 -4.88 -13.06
C GLU A 146 -10.69 -5.05 -13.26
N TRP A 147 -10.32 -6.13 -13.94
CA TRP A 147 -8.94 -6.37 -14.37
C TRP A 147 -8.73 -5.77 -15.75
N CYS A 148 -7.88 -4.74 -15.84
CA CYS A 148 -7.56 -4.09 -17.09
C CYS A 148 -6.22 -4.60 -17.61
N GLU A 149 -6.23 -5.30 -18.74
CA GLU A 149 -4.99 -5.66 -19.43
C GLU A 149 -4.32 -4.41 -20.00
N LYS A 150 -2.99 -4.33 -19.89
CA LYS A 150 -2.22 -3.29 -20.57
C LYS A 150 -2.10 -3.67 -22.04
N ASP A 151 -3.13 -3.37 -22.82
CA ASP A 151 -2.96 -3.34 -24.26
C ASP A 151 -1.96 -2.23 -24.58
N GLY A 152 -0.82 -2.59 -25.17
CA GLY A 152 0.25 -1.65 -25.57
C GLY A 152 -0.16 -0.62 -26.62
N LYS A 153 -1.48 -0.43 -26.82
CA LYS A 153 -2.15 0.47 -27.76
C LYS A 153 -3.03 1.52 -27.06
N ASP A 154 -3.02 1.65 -25.72
CA ASP A 154 -3.73 2.75 -25.05
C ASP A 154 -2.85 4.02 -25.03
N PRO A 155 -3.07 5.00 -25.93
CA PRO A 155 -2.24 6.21 -26.03
C PRO A 155 -2.51 7.21 -24.91
N ARG A 156 -3.49 6.96 -24.03
CA ARG A 156 -3.91 7.92 -23.00
C ARG A 156 -2.84 8.09 -21.93
N LEU A 157 -2.40 9.35 -21.77
CA LEU A 157 -1.44 9.75 -20.75
C LEU A 157 -2.11 9.68 -19.37
N GLU A 158 -1.40 9.08 -18.41
CA GLU A 158 -1.75 9.19 -16.99
C GLU A 158 -1.52 10.65 -16.55
N VAL A 159 -2.43 11.18 -15.74
CA VAL A 159 -2.32 12.56 -15.25
C VAL A 159 -1.13 12.65 -14.31
N ASP A 160 -0.16 13.47 -14.67
CA ASP A 160 0.96 13.81 -13.81
C ASP A 160 0.55 14.90 -12.81
N LEU A 161 -0.13 14.47 -11.74
CA LEU A 161 -0.56 15.35 -10.64
C LEU A 161 0.63 16.03 -9.95
N VAL A 162 1.81 15.40 -9.99
CA VAL A 162 3.03 15.96 -9.38
C VAL A 162 3.50 17.16 -10.19
N ALA A 163 3.64 17.01 -11.51
CA ALA A 163 4.02 18.11 -12.39
C ALA A 163 2.99 19.26 -12.39
N LEU A 164 1.69 18.94 -12.26
CA LEU A 164 0.63 19.94 -12.13
C LEU A 164 0.74 20.75 -10.83
N GLY A 165 1.13 20.10 -9.72
CA GLY A 165 1.33 20.77 -8.44
C GLY A 165 2.63 21.59 -8.37
N GLU A 166 3.71 21.12 -8.99
CA GLU A 166 5.04 21.75 -8.97
C GLU A 166 5.13 23.02 -9.81
N ARG A 167 4.39 23.10 -10.92
CA ARG A 167 4.36 24.29 -11.80
C ARG A 167 3.70 25.51 -11.16
N SER A 168 2.95 25.30 -10.06
CA SER A 168 1.91 26.23 -9.62
C SER A 168 2.11 26.83 -8.23
N ALA A 169 3.19 26.54 -7.50
CA ALA A 169 3.39 27.15 -6.17
C ALA A 169 4.86 27.35 -5.76
N PRO A 170 5.31 28.57 -5.43
CA PRO A 170 6.39 28.74 -4.48
C PRO A 170 5.94 28.21 -3.11
N ALA A 171 6.84 27.58 -2.37
CA ALA A 171 6.55 27.05 -1.03
C ALA A 171 5.96 28.18 -0.14
N PRO A 172 4.72 28.05 0.36
CA PRO A 172 4.13 29.10 1.17
C PRO A 172 4.85 29.17 2.53
N ASN A 173 5.07 30.39 3.04
CA ASN A 173 5.69 30.62 4.35
C ASN A 173 4.78 30.18 5.52
N GLU A 174 3.48 29.99 5.26
CA GLU A 174 2.48 29.52 6.23
C GLU A 174 1.65 28.39 5.60
N PRO A 175 1.22 27.39 6.39
CA PRO A 175 0.40 26.30 5.87
C PRO A 175 -0.93 26.87 5.36
N PRO A 176 -1.26 26.67 4.07
CA PRO A 176 -2.51 27.18 3.56
C PRO A 176 -3.68 26.42 4.19
N GLY A 177 -4.76 27.13 4.54
CA GLY A 177 -5.91 26.56 5.24
C GLY A 177 -6.59 25.40 4.49
N SER A 178 -7.42 24.63 5.21
CA SER A 178 -8.15 23.50 4.63
C SER A 178 -9.23 23.95 3.64
N LEU A 179 -9.39 23.20 2.55
CA LEU A 179 -10.48 23.37 1.59
C LEU A 179 -11.57 22.32 1.84
N LEU A 180 -12.77 22.75 2.24
CA LEU A 180 -13.91 21.85 2.39
C LEU A 180 -14.73 21.79 1.10
N LEU A 181 -14.90 20.58 0.55
CA LEU A 181 -15.77 20.31 -0.60
C LEU A 181 -17.24 20.34 -0.13
N SER A 182 -17.90 21.47 -0.32
CA SER A 182 -19.29 21.70 0.11
C SER A 182 -20.33 21.27 -0.93
N LYS A 183 -19.90 20.93 -2.16
CA LYS A 183 -20.77 20.55 -3.28
C LYS A 183 -20.46 19.13 -3.75
N PRO A 184 -21.44 18.43 -4.36
CA PRO A 184 -21.20 17.14 -5.03
C PRO A 184 -20.21 17.25 -6.19
N HIS A 185 -20.06 18.46 -6.75
CA HIS A 185 -19.12 18.77 -7.79
C HIS A 185 -18.39 20.08 -7.46
N ALA A 186 -17.07 20.07 -7.58
CA ALA A 186 -16.23 21.25 -7.42
C ALA A 186 -15.23 21.32 -8.58
N GLU A 187 -15.06 22.52 -9.12
CA GLU A 187 -14.01 22.83 -10.09
C GLU A 187 -12.91 23.60 -9.35
N VAL A 188 -11.67 23.15 -9.49
CA VAL A 188 -10.51 23.73 -8.82
C VAL A 188 -9.32 23.78 -9.77
N SER A 189 -8.46 24.77 -9.58
CA SER A 189 -7.13 24.77 -10.19
C SER A 189 -6.17 23.88 -9.41
N ALA A 190 -5.16 23.32 -10.07
CA ALA A 190 -4.09 22.57 -9.42
C ALA A 190 -3.38 23.38 -8.31
N SER A 191 -3.11 24.67 -8.57
CA SER A 191 -2.55 25.63 -7.58
C SER A 191 -3.37 25.72 -6.29
N SER A 192 -4.70 25.70 -6.40
CA SER A 192 -5.59 25.95 -5.26
C SER A 192 -5.72 24.78 -4.29
N ILE A 193 -5.33 23.57 -4.71
CA ILE A 193 -5.36 22.35 -3.89
C ILE A 193 -3.97 21.90 -3.42
N SER A 194 -2.89 22.38 -4.06
CA SER A 194 -1.52 22.06 -3.68
C SER A 194 -1.17 22.59 -2.28
N GLY A 195 -0.55 21.75 -1.45
CA GLY A 195 -0.14 22.09 -0.08
C GLY A 195 -1.28 22.26 0.93
N ARG A 196 -2.55 22.06 0.52
CA ARG A 196 -3.75 22.20 1.36
C ARG A 196 -4.39 20.87 1.65
N ILE A 197 -4.98 20.75 2.85
CA ILE A 197 -5.86 19.62 3.15
C ILE A 197 -7.21 19.88 2.48
N VAL A 198 -7.53 19.10 1.45
CA VAL A 198 -8.84 19.10 0.79
C VAL A 198 -9.72 18.01 1.40
N ARG A 199 -10.92 18.36 1.85
CA ARG A 199 -11.78 17.48 2.66
C ARG A 199 -13.14 17.26 2.00
N ASN A 200 -13.59 16.01 2.04
CA ASN A 200 -14.99 15.64 1.88
C ASN A 200 -15.51 15.06 3.21
N ASP A 201 -16.06 15.94 4.04
CA ASP A 201 -16.69 15.56 5.30
C ASP A 201 -18.13 15.02 5.12
N GLY A 202 -18.66 15.07 3.89
CA GLY A 202 -20.01 14.62 3.58
C GLY A 202 -20.19 13.11 3.66
N SER A 203 -21.44 12.67 3.46
CA SER A 203 -21.84 11.25 3.46
C SER A 203 -21.84 10.60 2.06
N SER A 204 -21.67 11.40 0.99
CA SER A 204 -21.54 10.97 -0.40
C SER A 204 -20.18 11.37 -1.01
N CYS A 205 -19.84 10.84 -2.18
CA CYS A 205 -18.68 11.29 -2.93
C CYS A 205 -18.81 12.76 -3.37
N SER A 206 -17.66 13.43 -3.49
CA SER A 206 -17.52 14.67 -4.23
C SER A 206 -16.64 14.44 -5.46
N THR A 207 -17.09 14.95 -6.60
CA THR A 207 -16.32 14.96 -7.84
C THR A 207 -15.53 16.26 -7.93
N LEU A 208 -14.22 16.15 -8.16
CA LEU A 208 -13.30 17.28 -8.26
C LEU A 208 -12.74 17.35 -9.69
N SER A 209 -13.16 18.35 -10.45
CA SER A 209 -12.55 18.67 -11.74
C SER A 209 -11.31 19.53 -11.50
N ILE A 210 -10.14 19.01 -11.86
CA ILE A 210 -8.84 19.65 -11.66
C ILE A 210 -8.40 20.20 -13.02
N ALA A 211 -8.31 21.53 -13.11
CA ALA A 211 -7.75 22.23 -14.24
C ALA A 211 -6.27 22.55 -14.00
N ALA A 212 -5.44 22.43 -15.04
CA ALA A 212 -4.07 22.94 -15.00
C ALA A 212 -4.07 24.48 -15.02
N ASP A 213 -3.16 25.11 -14.27
CA ASP A 213 -3.00 26.56 -14.31
C ASP A 213 -2.33 26.99 -15.64
N ASP A 214 -3.00 27.88 -16.38
CA ASP A 214 -2.54 28.37 -17.67
C ASP A 214 -1.45 29.45 -17.48
N ALA A 215 -0.19 29.13 -17.77
CA ALA A 215 0.89 30.13 -17.75
C ALA A 215 1.17 30.78 -19.14
N SER A 216 0.59 30.28 -20.24
CA SER A 216 0.97 30.72 -21.60
C SER A 216 -0.14 30.75 -22.66
N GLY A 217 -1.44 30.71 -22.30
CA GLY A 217 -2.54 30.84 -23.27
C GLY A 217 -2.54 29.80 -24.40
N THR A 218 -1.95 28.63 -24.15
CA THR A 218 -1.94 27.47 -25.03
C THR A 218 -2.65 26.36 -24.27
N LEU A 219 -3.83 25.97 -24.77
CA LEU A 219 -4.82 25.09 -24.14
C LEU A 219 -4.23 24.08 -23.12
N PRO A 220 -4.72 24.06 -21.87
CA PRO A 220 -4.34 23.04 -20.91
C PRO A 220 -4.87 21.68 -21.39
N THR A 221 -3.98 20.77 -21.79
CA THR A 221 -4.33 19.48 -22.43
C THR A 221 -4.65 18.34 -21.46
N SER A 222 -4.77 18.58 -20.15
CA SER A 222 -5.21 17.51 -19.24
C SER A 222 -6.10 18.02 -18.10
N ASN A 223 -7.41 17.94 -18.32
CA ASN A 223 -8.40 18.00 -17.26
C ASN A 223 -8.48 16.62 -16.60
N ALA A 224 -8.35 16.57 -15.29
CA ALA A 224 -8.52 15.34 -14.52
C ALA A 224 -9.79 15.44 -13.67
N ILE A 225 -10.60 14.38 -13.68
CA ILE A 225 -11.76 14.30 -12.78
C ILE A 225 -11.43 13.29 -11.69
N ALA A 226 -11.24 13.77 -10.47
CA ALA A 226 -10.99 12.92 -9.30
C ALA A 226 -12.28 12.72 -8.49
N VAL A 227 -12.44 11.53 -7.89
CA VAL A 227 -13.55 11.21 -6.99
C VAL A 227 -13.02 11.12 -5.57
N ILE A 228 -13.53 11.98 -4.69
CA ILE A 228 -13.15 12.04 -3.28
C ILE A 228 -14.25 11.36 -2.46
N PRO A 229 -13.97 10.20 -1.83
CA PRO A 229 -14.96 9.47 -1.04
C PRO A 229 -15.49 10.25 0.16
N PRO A 230 -16.64 9.87 0.73
CA PRO A 230 -17.15 10.51 1.94
C PRO A 230 -16.28 10.21 3.16
N SER A 231 -16.32 11.12 4.13
CA SER A 231 -15.53 11.08 5.36
C SER A 231 -14.04 10.88 5.08
N SER A 232 -13.52 11.61 4.08
CA SER A 232 -12.13 11.50 3.66
C SER A 232 -11.53 12.86 3.29
N GLY A 233 -10.22 12.91 3.13
CA GLY A 233 -9.52 14.05 2.60
C GLY A 233 -8.14 13.68 2.10
N PHE A 234 -7.49 14.63 1.45
CA PHE A 234 -6.14 14.47 0.94
C PHE A 234 -5.31 15.74 1.09
N LEU A 235 -3.98 15.57 1.07
CA LEU A 235 -3.00 16.64 1.01
C LEU A 235 -1.97 16.32 -0.08
N LEU A 236 -2.05 17.06 -1.19
CA LEU A 236 -1.05 16.99 -2.26
C LEU A 236 0.17 17.83 -1.89
N SER A 237 1.26 17.17 -1.50
CA SER A 237 2.47 17.87 -1.06
C SER A 237 3.71 16.97 -1.13
N GLN A 238 4.87 17.60 -1.34
CA GLN A 238 6.16 16.92 -1.30
C GLN A 238 6.63 16.71 0.15
N LEU A 239 7.36 15.63 0.40
CA LEU A 239 7.85 15.28 1.74
C LEU A 239 8.59 16.45 2.44
N SER A 240 9.37 17.22 1.68
CA SER A 240 10.10 18.39 2.19
C SER A 240 9.20 19.47 2.80
N THR A 241 7.93 19.52 2.42
CA THR A 241 6.94 20.51 2.89
C THR A 241 6.06 20.00 4.03
N TRP A 242 6.06 18.70 4.32
CA TRP A 242 5.20 18.11 5.35
C TRP A 242 5.43 18.67 6.77
N PRO A 243 6.65 19.08 7.18
CA PRO A 243 6.83 19.76 8.46
C PRO A 243 5.97 21.02 8.62
N ILE A 244 5.72 21.76 7.52
CA ILE A 244 4.89 22.97 7.52
C ILE A 244 3.42 22.59 7.71
N SER A 245 2.96 21.49 7.09
CA SER A 245 1.58 21.00 7.17
C SER A 245 1.29 20.15 8.41
N ALA A 246 2.30 19.83 9.23
CA ALA A 246 2.17 18.90 10.36
C ALA A 246 1.12 19.36 11.38
N SER A 247 1.08 20.65 11.69
CA SER A 247 0.07 21.24 12.58
C SER A 247 -1.35 21.06 12.04
N CYS A 248 -1.57 21.32 10.75
CA CYS A 248 -2.89 21.13 10.14
C CYS A 248 -3.35 19.67 10.15
N ILE A 249 -2.42 18.72 9.99
CA ILE A 249 -2.71 17.28 10.07
C ILE A 249 -3.08 16.91 11.52
N ALA A 250 -2.35 17.44 12.50
CA ALA A 250 -2.64 17.22 13.92
C ALA A 250 -3.96 17.86 14.35
N ASP A 251 -4.28 19.06 13.86
CA ASP A 251 -5.52 19.77 14.14
C ASP A 251 -6.73 19.02 13.58
N LEU A 252 -6.64 18.52 12.34
CA LEU A 252 -7.67 17.64 11.79
C LEU A 252 -7.83 16.37 12.63
N GLY A 253 -6.70 15.74 13.00
CA GLY A 253 -6.71 14.59 13.89
C GLY A 253 -7.45 14.90 15.19
N ARG A 254 -7.11 16.02 15.84
CA ARG A 254 -7.74 16.48 17.10
C ARG A 254 -9.23 16.75 16.93
N GLU A 255 -9.63 17.43 15.84
CA GLU A 255 -11.03 17.69 15.50
C GLU A 255 -11.84 16.38 15.40
N LYS A 256 -11.24 15.32 14.84
CA LYS A 256 -11.88 14.00 14.68
C LYS A 256 -11.66 13.05 15.87
N GLY A 257 -11.02 13.50 16.96
CA GLY A 257 -10.81 12.72 18.17
C GLY A 257 -9.56 11.82 18.17
N GLY A 258 -8.51 12.26 17.47
CA GLY A 258 -7.20 11.60 17.38
C GLY A 258 -7.06 10.65 16.18
N TRP A 259 -5.81 10.40 15.77
CA TRP A 259 -5.47 9.37 14.79
C TRP A 259 -5.36 8.01 15.48
N ASP A 260 -6.09 7.01 15.00
CA ASP A 260 -6.04 5.65 15.55
C ASP A 260 -4.99 4.80 14.81
N VAL A 261 -4.83 5.03 13.50
CA VAL A 261 -3.89 4.30 12.63
C VAL A 261 -3.10 5.27 11.75
N LEU A 262 -1.79 5.06 11.67
CA LEU A 262 -0.88 5.68 10.70
C LEU A 262 -0.30 4.59 9.80
N ILE A 263 -0.49 4.71 8.48
CA ILE A 263 0.12 3.83 7.47
C ILE A 263 1.14 4.63 6.67
N VAL A 264 2.33 4.08 6.45
CA VAL A 264 3.40 4.74 5.69
C VAL A 264 3.94 3.76 4.65
N ASP A 265 3.90 4.12 3.36
CA ASP A 265 4.50 3.33 2.24
C ASP A 265 5.56 4.15 1.50
N PRO A 266 6.76 4.36 2.09
CA PRO A 266 7.78 5.18 1.45
C PRO A 266 8.20 4.62 0.08
N PRO A 267 8.55 5.46 -0.90
CA PRO A 267 9.01 5.02 -2.21
C PRO A 267 10.48 4.51 -2.14
N TRP A 268 10.68 3.36 -1.50
CA TRP A 268 12.01 2.79 -1.27
C TRP A 268 12.82 2.63 -2.57
N PRO A 269 14.10 3.05 -2.60
CA PRO A 269 14.95 2.92 -3.79
C PRO A 269 15.07 1.48 -4.23
N ASN A 270 14.67 1.22 -5.48
CA ASN A 270 14.72 -0.10 -6.07
C ASN A 270 15.36 -0.04 -7.47
N ALA A 271 16.14 -1.08 -7.81
CA ALA A 271 16.92 -1.14 -9.05
C ALA A 271 16.06 -1.20 -10.34
N SER A 272 14.75 -1.46 -10.22
CA SER A 272 13.78 -1.33 -11.30
C SER A 272 13.41 0.13 -11.56
N ALA A 273 13.11 0.89 -10.52
CA ALA A 273 12.73 2.31 -10.58
C ALA A 273 13.91 3.19 -11.02
N THR A 274 15.14 2.87 -10.62
CA THR A 274 16.34 3.61 -11.06
C THR A 274 16.61 3.51 -12.58
N ARG A 275 15.97 2.54 -13.28
CA ARG A 275 16.13 2.36 -14.74
C ARG A 275 15.04 3.03 -15.57
N SER A 276 13.90 3.36 -14.97
CA SER A 276 12.91 4.25 -15.53
C SER A 276 13.27 5.66 -15.08
N SER A 277 13.72 6.53 -15.98
CA SER A 277 14.17 7.91 -15.71
C SER A 277 13.08 8.87 -15.18
N SER A 278 12.02 8.35 -14.55
CA SER A 278 10.79 9.06 -14.21
C SER A 278 10.57 9.28 -12.71
N TYR A 279 11.53 8.94 -11.85
CA TYR A 279 11.45 9.22 -10.42
C TYR A 279 12.73 9.92 -9.97
N ASP A 280 12.57 11.16 -9.48
CA ASP A 280 13.60 11.80 -8.69
C ASP A 280 13.93 10.87 -7.51
N THR A 281 15.22 10.64 -7.28
CA THR A 281 15.66 9.49 -6.46
C THR A 281 15.40 9.79 -4.98
N PHE A 282 14.27 9.34 -4.44
CA PHE A 282 13.94 9.44 -3.02
C PHE A 282 15.13 8.96 -2.16
N ASP A 283 15.68 9.83 -1.32
CA ASP A 283 16.68 9.43 -0.33
C ASP A 283 15.96 8.89 0.92
N PRO A 284 16.16 7.63 1.31
CA PRO A 284 15.60 7.07 2.53
C PRO A 284 15.93 7.85 3.81
N TYR A 285 17.03 8.61 3.83
CA TYR A 285 17.34 9.51 4.94
C TYR A 285 16.38 10.71 5.03
N ASP A 286 15.69 11.07 3.96
CA ASP A 286 14.65 12.11 4.00
C ASP A 286 13.49 11.75 4.92
N LEU A 287 13.33 10.48 5.30
CA LEU A 287 12.37 10.08 6.34
C LEU A 287 12.63 10.79 7.67
N TRP A 288 13.86 11.25 7.96
CA TRP A 288 14.14 12.08 9.13
C TRP A 288 13.42 13.43 9.12
N LYS A 289 12.97 13.90 7.95
CA LYS A 289 12.15 15.10 7.82
C LYS A 289 10.72 14.89 8.34
N LEU A 290 10.29 13.64 8.56
CA LEU A 290 8.99 13.35 9.16
C LEU A 290 9.03 13.64 10.66
N ASP A 291 8.24 14.63 11.08
CA ASP A 291 7.93 14.88 12.48
C ASP A 291 6.61 14.18 12.85
N LEU A 292 6.67 12.85 13.03
CA LEU A 292 5.50 12.08 13.42
C LEU A 292 4.88 12.58 14.74
N PRO A 293 5.65 12.92 15.79
CA PRO A 293 5.08 13.54 16.99
C PRO A 293 4.28 14.81 16.71
N ALA A 294 4.77 15.71 15.85
CA ALA A 294 4.03 16.92 15.49
C ALA A 294 2.74 16.61 14.71
N MET A 295 2.74 15.58 13.84
CA MET A 295 1.58 15.19 13.03
C MET A 295 0.51 14.42 13.82
N LEU A 296 0.94 13.56 14.76
CA LEU A 296 0.06 12.69 15.56
C LEU A 296 -0.42 13.39 16.85
N GLY A 297 0.31 14.41 17.29
CA GLY A 297 0.01 15.20 18.47
C GLY A 297 -0.08 14.33 19.73
N ASP A 298 -1.16 14.54 20.49
CA ASP A 298 -1.41 13.86 21.76
C ASP A 298 -2.17 12.53 21.61
N SER A 299 -2.39 12.03 20.39
CA SER A 299 -3.10 10.76 20.19
C SER A 299 -2.14 9.59 20.23
N PRO A 300 -2.33 8.59 21.11
CA PRO A 300 -1.72 7.27 20.92
C PRO A 300 -2.19 6.68 19.60
N THR A 301 -1.28 6.11 18.80
CA THR A 301 -1.58 5.68 17.43
C THR A 301 -0.85 4.38 17.10
N LEU A 302 -1.52 3.44 16.44
CA LEU A 302 -0.88 2.29 15.82
C LEU A 302 -0.20 2.74 14.53
N VAL A 303 1.11 2.58 14.45
CA VAL A 303 1.95 3.03 13.33
C VAL A 303 2.44 1.84 12.53
N LEU A 304 2.32 1.90 11.21
CA LEU A 304 2.71 0.87 10.27
C LEU A 304 3.59 1.43 9.15
N PHE A 305 4.69 0.75 8.87
CA PHE A 305 5.62 1.08 7.79
C PHE A 305 5.81 -0.13 6.87
N TRP A 306 5.40 0.01 5.61
CA TRP A 306 5.78 -0.94 4.58
C TRP A 306 7.29 -0.92 4.38
N LEU A 307 7.88 -2.11 4.30
CA LEU A 307 9.31 -2.31 4.11
C LEU A 307 9.58 -2.93 2.75
N THR A 308 10.71 -2.55 2.17
CA THR A 308 11.36 -3.38 1.15
C THR A 308 12.22 -4.47 1.80
N ASN A 309 12.60 -5.48 1.03
CA ASN A 309 13.39 -6.62 1.49
C ASN A 309 14.85 -6.31 1.86
N ARG A 310 15.32 -5.08 1.61
CA ARG A 310 16.68 -4.66 1.94
C ARG A 310 16.83 -4.35 3.43
N VAL A 311 17.69 -5.10 4.14
CA VAL A 311 17.83 -4.99 5.61
C VAL A 311 18.28 -3.61 6.08
N LYS A 312 19.06 -2.87 5.29
CA LYS A 312 19.49 -1.52 5.68
C LYS A 312 18.33 -0.56 6.00
N PHE A 313 17.18 -0.69 5.34
CA PHE A 313 16.02 0.16 5.59
C PHE A 313 15.21 -0.30 6.79
N ARG A 314 15.13 -1.63 6.99
CA ARG A 314 14.65 -2.21 8.25
C ARG A 314 15.47 -1.69 9.43
N ARG A 315 16.79 -1.66 9.30
CA ARG A 315 17.71 -1.13 10.33
C ARG A 315 17.50 0.35 10.59
N LEU A 316 17.37 1.16 9.54
CA LEU A 316 17.07 2.60 9.66
C LEU A 316 15.78 2.82 10.47
N LEU A 317 14.72 2.07 10.17
CA LEU A 317 13.46 2.21 10.90
C LEU A 317 13.57 1.69 12.34
N LYS A 318 13.98 0.44 12.55
CA LYS A 318 14.00 -0.21 13.87
C LYS A 318 15.00 0.44 14.84
N ASP A 319 16.19 0.78 14.35
CA ASP A 319 17.30 1.18 15.24
C ASP A 319 17.41 2.69 15.38
N LYS A 320 16.80 3.47 14.48
CA LYS A 320 16.95 4.93 14.45
C LYS A 320 15.61 5.65 14.53
N LEU A 321 14.74 5.47 13.53
CA LEU A 321 13.54 6.29 13.39
C LEU A 321 12.46 5.93 14.43
N PHE A 322 12.19 4.65 14.65
CA PHE A 322 11.19 4.22 15.65
C PHE A 322 11.57 4.69 17.07
N PRO A 323 12.83 4.51 17.54
CA PRO A 323 13.27 5.12 18.80
C PRO A 323 13.13 6.65 18.82
N ALA A 324 13.53 7.34 17.75
CA ALA A 324 13.43 8.80 17.67
C ALA A 324 11.98 9.31 17.76
N TRP A 325 11.05 8.59 17.13
CA TRP A 325 9.61 8.87 17.16
C TRP A 325 8.89 8.24 18.35
N ARG A 326 9.61 7.59 19.29
CA ARG A 326 9.06 6.96 20.50
C ARG A 326 8.02 5.88 20.20
N ILE A 327 8.20 5.15 19.10
CA ILE A 327 7.39 4.00 18.76
C ILE A 327 7.79 2.81 19.64
N GLN A 328 6.81 2.24 20.33
CA GLN A 328 6.97 1.15 21.29
C GLN A 328 6.48 -0.18 20.69
N GLN A 329 6.97 -1.30 21.26
CA GLN A 329 6.62 -2.67 20.86
C GLN A 329 6.75 -2.94 19.34
N PRO A 330 7.93 -2.72 18.73
CA PRO A 330 8.09 -2.96 17.31
C PRO A 330 7.89 -4.43 16.95
N ALA A 331 6.94 -4.73 16.07
CA ALA A 331 6.68 -6.06 15.52
C ALA A 331 6.79 -6.05 13.99
N GLU A 332 7.10 -7.19 13.39
CA GLU A 332 7.27 -7.31 11.94
C GLU A 332 6.32 -8.36 11.39
N TRP A 333 5.54 -8.00 10.38
CA TRP A 333 4.65 -8.88 9.62
C TRP A 333 5.15 -9.03 8.19
N TYR A 334 4.63 -10.03 7.47
CA TYR A 334 5.00 -10.31 6.09
C TYR A 334 3.77 -10.52 5.21
N TRP A 335 3.73 -9.77 4.11
CA TRP A 335 2.76 -9.98 3.03
C TRP A 335 3.38 -10.89 1.97
N ILE A 336 2.86 -12.10 1.77
CA ILE A 336 3.28 -12.99 0.68
C ILE A 336 2.32 -12.83 -0.51
N LYS A 337 2.90 -12.59 -1.69
CA LYS A 337 2.18 -12.49 -2.96
C LYS A 337 2.01 -13.86 -3.58
N ILE A 338 0.77 -14.23 -3.84
CA ILE A 338 0.39 -15.51 -4.43
C ILE A 338 -0.19 -15.34 -5.84
N ALA A 339 -0.09 -16.37 -6.65
CA ALA A 339 -0.66 -16.45 -7.99
C ALA A 339 -2.17 -16.74 -7.92
N SER A 340 -2.96 -16.17 -8.82
CA SER A 340 -4.42 -16.17 -8.69
C SER A 340 -5.11 -17.51 -8.97
N GLU A 341 -4.54 -18.35 -9.85
CA GLU A 341 -5.12 -19.66 -10.22
C GLU A 341 -4.66 -20.75 -9.24
N THR A 342 -3.38 -20.74 -8.89
CA THR A 342 -2.73 -21.84 -8.14
C THR A 342 -2.64 -21.58 -6.64
N GLY A 343 -2.61 -20.31 -6.20
CA GLY A 343 -2.34 -19.93 -4.81
C GLY A 343 -0.89 -20.09 -4.38
N GLU A 344 -0.03 -20.54 -5.30
CA GLU A 344 1.40 -20.67 -5.05
C GLU A 344 2.07 -19.29 -4.98
N PRO A 345 3.16 -19.13 -4.21
CA PRO A 345 3.91 -17.88 -4.20
C PRO A 345 4.38 -17.50 -5.61
N VAL A 346 4.24 -16.22 -5.97
CA VAL A 346 4.59 -15.76 -7.34
C VAL A 346 6.07 -15.97 -7.70
N TRP A 347 6.91 -16.10 -6.67
CA TRP A 347 8.29 -16.59 -6.73
C TRP A 347 8.49 -17.55 -5.54
N PRO A 348 9.36 -18.56 -5.65
CA PRO A 348 9.78 -19.37 -4.51
C PRO A 348 10.23 -18.50 -3.33
N LEU A 349 9.92 -18.91 -2.09
CA LEU A 349 10.26 -18.14 -0.88
C LEU A 349 11.79 -17.98 -0.70
N ASP A 350 12.55 -18.98 -1.14
CA ASP A 350 14.00 -19.04 -1.15
C ASP A 350 14.65 -18.26 -2.31
N ALA A 351 13.87 -17.66 -3.22
CA ALA A 351 14.40 -16.99 -4.40
C ALA A 351 15.25 -15.74 -4.08
N ASN A 352 16.56 -15.81 -4.36
CA ASN A 352 17.52 -14.74 -4.00
C ASN A 352 17.43 -13.44 -4.80
N HIS A 353 16.79 -13.46 -5.97
CA HIS A 353 16.81 -12.35 -6.92
C HIS A 353 15.53 -11.50 -6.89
N ARG A 354 14.40 -12.14 -6.56
CA ARG A 354 13.08 -11.55 -6.43
C ARG A 354 12.36 -12.29 -5.32
N ARG A 355 12.00 -11.57 -4.27
CA ARG A 355 11.18 -12.11 -3.19
C ARG A 355 9.72 -11.93 -3.55
N CYS A 356 8.90 -12.93 -3.22
CA CYS A 356 7.45 -12.87 -3.34
C CYS A 356 6.77 -12.18 -2.15
N TYR A 357 7.53 -11.78 -1.13
CA TYR A 357 6.99 -11.13 0.05
C TYR A 357 7.52 -9.71 0.27
N GLU A 358 6.78 -8.93 1.04
CA GLU A 358 7.18 -7.62 1.56
C GLU A 358 6.99 -7.57 3.07
N GLY A 359 7.89 -6.87 3.77
CA GLY A 359 7.79 -6.70 5.21
C GLY A 359 6.87 -5.54 5.57
N LEU A 360 6.32 -5.59 6.77
CA LEU A 360 5.53 -4.52 7.37
C LEU A 360 5.99 -4.39 8.83
N LEU A 361 6.48 -3.23 9.21
CA LEU A 361 6.90 -2.95 10.59
C LEU A 361 5.79 -2.18 11.29
N LEU A 362 5.40 -2.64 12.48
CA LEU A 362 4.32 -2.06 13.28
C LEU A 362 4.85 -1.66 14.65
N GLY A 363 4.18 -0.72 15.30
CA GLY A 363 4.41 -0.37 16.69
C GLY A 363 3.45 0.73 17.14
N TYR A 364 3.52 1.12 18.41
CA TYR A 364 2.64 2.15 18.97
C TYR A 364 3.40 3.45 19.23
N TYR A 365 2.96 4.53 18.59
CA TYR A 365 3.33 5.87 19.06
C TYR A 365 2.57 6.15 20.36
N VAL A 366 3.30 6.47 21.42
CA VAL A 366 2.73 6.90 22.70
C VAL A 366 3.30 8.28 23.04
N PRO A 367 2.44 9.32 23.12
CA PRO A 367 2.89 10.66 23.46
C PRO A 367 3.60 10.73 24.82
N PRO A 368 4.57 11.65 24.99
CA PRO A 368 5.23 11.88 26.27
C PRO A 368 4.22 12.05 27.43
N GLY A 369 4.47 11.37 28.55
CA GLY A 369 3.64 11.51 29.76
C GLY A 369 2.32 10.73 29.74
N LYS A 370 1.95 10.09 28.63
CA LYS A 370 0.81 9.16 28.58
C LYS A 370 1.22 7.75 28.94
N LYS A 371 0.36 7.06 29.70
CA LYS A 371 0.43 5.62 29.94
C LYS A 371 -0.80 5.00 29.29
N VAL A 372 -0.58 4.07 28.38
CA VAL A 372 -1.62 3.38 27.62
C VAL A 372 -1.35 1.90 27.74
N ASP A 373 -2.39 1.11 27.97
CA ASP A 373 -2.28 -0.34 27.88
C ASP A 373 -2.22 -0.74 26.41
N LEU A 374 -1.07 -1.27 25.98
CA LEU A 374 -0.78 -1.53 24.57
C LEU A 374 -1.12 -2.99 24.25
N PRO A 375 -2.01 -3.25 23.27
CA PRO A 375 -2.24 -4.61 22.79
C PRO A 375 -0.94 -5.22 22.28
N THR A 376 -0.68 -6.49 22.61
CA THR A 376 0.50 -7.20 22.12
C THR A 376 0.42 -7.38 20.60
N LEU A 377 1.45 -6.90 19.89
CA LEU A 377 1.58 -7.12 18.46
C LEU A 377 2.27 -8.47 18.18
N PRO A 378 1.70 -9.34 17.33
CA PRO A 378 2.32 -10.62 17.00
C PRO A 378 3.55 -10.38 16.14
N HIS A 379 4.63 -11.07 16.47
CA HIS A 379 5.81 -11.12 15.63
C HIS A 379 5.62 -12.12 14.50
N LYS A 380 6.15 -11.78 13.33
CA LYS A 380 6.22 -12.62 12.12
C LYS A 380 4.86 -13.15 11.64
N LYS A 381 3.78 -12.43 11.95
CA LYS A 381 2.47 -12.67 11.35
C LYS A 381 2.59 -12.60 9.83
N VAL A 382 1.90 -13.51 9.15
CA VAL A 382 1.91 -13.64 7.69
C VAL A 382 0.50 -13.44 7.18
N PHE A 383 0.37 -12.71 6.08
CA PHE A 383 -0.87 -12.71 5.30
C PHE A 383 -0.60 -12.83 3.81
N LEU A 384 -1.52 -13.49 3.12
CA LEU A 384 -1.43 -13.83 1.71
C LEU A 384 -2.41 -12.98 0.92
N SER A 385 -2.03 -12.52 -0.28
CA SER A 385 -3.00 -12.03 -1.26
C SER A 385 -2.45 -12.11 -2.67
N THR A 386 -3.35 -12.07 -3.65
CA THR A 386 -2.94 -11.76 -5.03
C THR A 386 -2.54 -10.28 -5.13
N PRO A 387 -1.54 -9.93 -5.96
CA PRO A 387 -1.21 -8.54 -6.24
C PRO A 387 -2.26 -7.89 -7.16
N ILE A 388 -2.46 -6.58 -7.03
CA ILE A 388 -3.52 -5.82 -7.74
C ILE A 388 -2.94 -4.70 -8.63
N GLY A 389 -1.68 -4.87 -9.03
CA GLY A 389 -0.92 -3.92 -9.84
C GLY A 389 0.37 -3.45 -9.19
N HIS A 390 1.15 -2.73 -9.99
CA HIS A 390 2.51 -2.38 -9.60
C HIS A 390 2.54 -1.45 -8.40
N SER A 391 3.30 -1.84 -7.37
CA SER A 391 3.43 -1.11 -6.09
C SER A 391 2.10 -0.91 -5.34
N ARG A 392 1.00 -1.58 -5.69
CA ARG A 392 -0.27 -1.46 -4.95
C ARG A 392 -0.32 -2.48 -3.82
N LYS A 393 -0.52 -1.99 -2.61
CA LYS A 393 -0.66 -2.82 -1.40
C LYS A 393 -2.14 -3.14 -1.14
N PRO A 394 -2.46 -4.29 -0.53
CA PRO A 394 -3.80 -4.52 0.02
C PRO A 394 -4.10 -3.52 1.14
N PHE A 395 -5.38 -3.17 1.30
CA PHE A 395 -5.80 -2.33 2.41
C PHE A 395 -6.05 -3.19 3.66
N ILE A 396 -5.11 -3.18 4.60
CA ILE A 396 -5.03 -4.18 5.68
C ILE A 396 -5.80 -3.81 6.96
N LEU A 397 -6.67 -2.79 6.94
CA LEU A 397 -7.33 -2.31 8.15
C LEU A 397 -8.15 -3.40 8.87
N ASP A 398 -8.73 -4.35 8.12
CA ASP A 398 -9.45 -5.49 8.68
C ASP A 398 -8.56 -6.41 9.54
N LEU A 399 -7.26 -6.51 9.22
CA LEU A 399 -6.27 -7.27 9.99
C LEU A 399 -5.84 -6.55 11.28
N LEU A 400 -6.03 -5.23 11.34
CA LEU A 400 -5.55 -4.40 12.45
C LEU A 400 -6.55 -4.31 13.61
N GLY A 401 -7.81 -4.69 13.40
CA GLY A 401 -8.89 -4.59 14.38
C GLY A 401 -8.51 -5.08 15.79
N PRO A 402 -7.93 -6.29 15.95
CA PRO A 402 -7.49 -6.82 17.24
C PRO A 402 -6.33 -6.06 17.91
N TYR A 403 -5.72 -5.08 17.24
CA TYR A 403 -4.56 -4.34 17.70
C TYR A 403 -4.82 -2.83 17.82
N LEU A 404 -6.03 -2.37 17.50
CA LEU A 404 -6.45 -1.00 17.72
C LEU A 404 -6.59 -0.73 19.23
N LEU A 405 -6.13 0.47 19.63
CA LEU A 405 -6.24 0.98 21.00
C LEU A 405 -7.69 1.30 21.37
N THR A 406 -8.47 1.78 20.40
CA THR A 406 -9.88 2.13 20.55
C THR A 406 -10.71 1.26 19.59
N ARG A 407 -11.64 0.46 20.11
CA ARG A 407 -12.42 -0.52 19.32
C ARG A 407 -13.94 -0.29 19.31
N ASP A 408 -14.41 0.63 20.13
CA ASP A 408 -15.81 1.02 20.27
C ASP A 408 -16.25 2.04 19.20
N LYS A 409 -15.30 2.69 18.53
CA LYS A 409 -15.54 3.59 17.39
C LYS A 409 -14.83 3.09 16.12
N PRO A 410 -15.29 3.50 14.92
CA PRO A 410 -14.49 3.32 13.71
C PRO A 410 -13.18 4.11 13.79
N PRO A 411 -12.06 3.57 13.29
CA PRO A 411 -10.76 4.22 13.39
C PRO A 411 -10.62 5.40 12.43
N ASN A 412 -9.93 6.44 12.87
CA ASN A 412 -9.38 7.49 12.03
C ASN A 412 -8.01 7.06 11.48
N VAL A 413 -7.84 7.16 10.16
CA VAL A 413 -6.66 6.65 9.44
C VAL A 413 -5.93 7.79 8.74
N LEU A 414 -4.64 7.90 9.00
CA LEU A 414 -3.70 8.75 8.28
C LEU A 414 -2.81 7.85 7.42
N GLU A 415 -2.75 8.11 6.11
CA GLU A 415 -1.82 7.42 5.21
C GLU A 415 -0.82 8.42 4.62
N LEU A 416 0.48 8.14 4.77
CA LEU A 416 1.57 8.93 4.23
C LEU A 416 2.21 8.22 3.02
N PHE A 417 2.65 9.02 2.05
CA PHE A 417 3.04 8.56 0.71
C PHE A 417 1.87 7.85 -0.02
N ALA A 418 0.66 8.27 0.34
CA ALA A 418 -0.57 7.71 -0.22
C ALA A 418 -0.64 7.95 -1.72
N ARG A 419 -1.29 7.02 -2.42
CA ARG A 419 -1.65 7.16 -3.85
C ARG A 419 -3.15 7.10 -4.12
N MET A 420 -3.91 6.84 -3.07
CA MET A 420 -5.36 6.71 -3.12
C MET A 420 -5.97 7.27 -1.84
N THR A 421 -7.00 8.07 -2.00
CA THR A 421 -7.86 8.52 -0.91
C THR A 421 -9.03 7.55 -0.80
N LEU A 422 -9.14 6.88 0.35
CA LEU A 422 -10.19 5.91 0.64
C LEU A 422 -11.33 6.54 1.45
N GLN A 423 -12.44 5.83 1.53
CA GLN A 423 -13.57 6.22 2.35
C GLN A 423 -13.26 6.04 3.84
N GLY A 424 -13.75 6.97 4.67
CA GLY A 424 -13.70 6.85 6.12
C GLY A 424 -14.25 5.51 6.64
N PRO A 425 -13.51 4.77 7.49
CA PRO A 425 -13.90 3.44 7.95
C PRO A 425 -15.25 3.42 8.69
N ARG A 426 -15.97 2.30 8.59
CA ARG A 426 -17.21 2.04 9.36
C ARG A 426 -16.92 1.11 10.52
N SER A 427 -17.67 1.27 11.62
CA SER A 427 -17.64 0.30 12.72
C SER A 427 -18.23 -1.03 12.25
N LYS A 428 -17.54 -2.13 12.59
CA LYS A 428 -18.04 -3.50 12.46
C LYS A 428 -18.98 -3.82 13.62
N SER A 429 -20.03 -3.04 13.90
CA SER A 429 -20.90 -3.38 15.03
C SER A 429 -21.69 -4.65 14.73
N ALA A 430 -21.51 -5.62 15.64
CA ALA A 430 -22.23 -6.86 15.80
C ALA A 430 -23.76 -6.66 15.89
N ASN A 431 -24.51 -7.75 15.64
CA ASN A 431 -25.94 -7.91 15.85
C ASN A 431 -26.55 -6.93 16.86
N VAL A 432 -27.31 -5.94 16.38
CA VAL A 432 -28.33 -5.25 17.17
C VAL A 432 -29.51 -4.97 16.24
N GLY A 433 -30.68 -5.45 16.69
CA GLY A 433 -31.92 -5.49 15.94
C GLY A 433 -32.54 -4.13 15.61
N ASN A 434 -33.73 -4.22 15.01
CA ASN A 434 -34.62 -3.12 14.66
C ASN A 434 -34.56 -1.95 15.65
N GLY A 435 -33.92 -0.87 15.22
CA GLY A 435 -33.87 0.40 15.91
C GLY A 435 -33.25 1.42 14.96
N GLU A 436 -34.06 2.42 14.62
CA GLU A 436 -33.81 3.62 13.80
C GLU A 436 -32.40 3.83 13.23
N ALA A 437 -32.33 3.99 11.90
CA ALA A 437 -31.14 4.29 11.13
C ALA A 437 -30.60 5.70 11.44
N GLY A 438 -30.07 5.92 12.65
CA GLY A 438 -29.16 7.03 12.92
C GLY A 438 -27.93 6.91 12.02
N GLU A 439 -27.49 8.01 11.43
CA GLU A 439 -26.30 8.05 10.58
C GLU A 439 -25.14 7.32 11.26
N ARG A 440 -24.77 6.16 10.70
CA ARG A 440 -23.67 5.35 11.23
C ARG A 440 -22.39 6.20 11.15
N LYS A 441 -21.93 6.71 12.28
CA LYS A 441 -20.69 7.49 12.38
C LYS A 441 -19.54 6.72 11.74
N ARG A 442 -18.82 7.38 10.84
CA ARG A 442 -17.60 6.89 10.19
C ARG A 442 -16.37 7.53 10.85
N GLY A 443 -15.25 6.82 10.79
CA GLY A 443 -13.94 7.43 11.00
C GLY A 443 -13.56 8.28 9.78
N VAL A 444 -12.47 9.02 9.88
CA VAL A 444 -11.90 9.79 8.76
C VAL A 444 -10.74 9.05 8.11
N PHE A 445 -10.55 9.23 6.81
CA PHE A 445 -9.33 8.80 6.10
C PHE A 445 -8.63 10.02 5.49
N LEU A 446 -7.37 10.28 5.86
CA LEU A 446 -6.55 11.34 5.27
C LEU A 446 -5.37 10.74 4.49
N ALA A 447 -5.32 10.99 3.19
CA ALA A 447 -4.21 10.62 2.31
C ALA A 447 -3.22 11.78 2.15
N VAL A 448 -1.94 11.57 2.44
CA VAL A 448 -0.89 12.59 2.29
C VAL A 448 0.19 12.08 1.37
N GLY A 449 0.50 12.86 0.34
CA GLY A 449 1.48 12.50 -0.68
C GLY A 449 1.37 13.38 -1.90
N ASN A 450 2.44 13.48 -2.68
CA ASN A 450 2.41 14.18 -3.97
C ASN A 450 1.53 13.46 -5.01
N GLU A 451 1.17 12.20 -4.77
CA GLU A 451 0.27 11.40 -5.60
C GLU A 451 -1.02 10.98 -4.86
N ALA A 452 -1.42 11.63 -3.76
CA ALA A 452 -2.47 11.18 -2.83
C ALA A 452 -3.85 10.81 -3.43
N ILE A 453 -4.16 11.31 -4.64
CA ILE A 453 -5.40 11.04 -5.37
C ILE A 453 -5.18 10.41 -6.74
N LYS A 454 -3.98 9.89 -7.04
CA LYS A 454 -3.63 9.29 -8.33
C LYS A 454 -4.61 8.20 -8.74
N PHE A 455 -4.95 7.31 -7.82
CA PHE A 455 -5.92 6.23 -8.07
C PHE A 455 -7.38 6.64 -7.85
N ASN A 456 -7.65 7.92 -7.62
CA ASN A 456 -8.99 8.49 -7.53
C ASN A 456 -9.46 9.13 -8.85
N VAL A 457 -8.61 9.16 -9.89
CA VAL A 457 -8.95 9.74 -11.19
C VAL A 457 -9.91 8.81 -11.95
N LEU A 458 -10.98 9.38 -12.50
CA LEU A 458 -11.93 8.67 -13.36
C LEU A 458 -11.32 8.36 -14.71
N ASP A 459 -11.52 7.12 -15.14
CA ASP A 459 -11.27 6.67 -16.49
C ASP A 459 -12.39 7.22 -17.39
N SER A 460 -12.05 8.14 -18.28
CA SER A 460 -13.01 8.78 -19.18
C SER A 460 -13.61 7.78 -20.19
N GLY A 461 -12.95 6.63 -20.42
CA GLY A 461 -13.41 5.45 -21.16
C GLY A 461 -13.81 5.62 -22.63
N GLN A 462 -14.28 6.80 -23.03
CA GLN A 462 -14.83 7.14 -24.35
C GLN A 462 -14.24 8.42 -24.93
N ASP A 463 -13.46 9.16 -24.15
CA ASP A 463 -12.77 10.36 -24.60
C ASP A 463 -11.32 10.00 -24.97
N PRO A 464 -10.96 9.98 -26.26
CA PRO A 464 -9.58 9.71 -26.70
C PRO A 464 -8.58 10.78 -26.22
N ASP A 465 -9.06 11.98 -25.87
CA ASP A 465 -8.25 13.06 -25.30
C ASP A 465 -8.30 13.09 -23.75
N GLY A 466 -9.04 12.17 -23.13
CA GLY A 466 -9.24 12.11 -21.69
C GLY A 466 -8.12 11.37 -20.94
N ALA A 467 -7.94 11.75 -19.67
CA ALA A 467 -7.00 11.14 -18.75
C ALA A 467 -7.22 9.61 -18.57
N ARG A 468 -6.11 8.84 -18.54
CA ARG A 468 -6.16 7.44 -18.10
C ARG A 468 -6.36 7.39 -16.58
N GLY A 469 -7.59 7.12 -16.16
CA GLY A 469 -7.96 6.97 -14.76
C GLY A 469 -7.91 5.52 -14.25
N TRP A 470 -8.23 5.37 -12.97
CA TRP A 470 -8.20 4.11 -12.23
C TRP A 470 -9.55 3.75 -11.59
N LEU A 471 -10.57 4.55 -11.88
CA LEU A 471 -11.94 4.38 -11.42
C LEU A 471 -12.89 4.46 -12.61
N ARG A 472 -13.92 3.62 -12.63
CA ARG A 472 -15.03 3.76 -13.59
C ARG A 472 -16.32 3.92 -12.82
N ARG A 473 -17.19 4.83 -13.26
CA ARG A 473 -18.54 4.95 -12.70
C ARG A 473 -19.39 3.80 -13.21
N ILE A 474 -20.10 3.11 -12.32
CA ILE A 474 -21.05 2.09 -12.71
C ILE A 474 -22.27 2.79 -13.32
N GLN A 475 -22.57 2.51 -14.59
CA GLN A 475 -23.79 3.00 -15.22
C GLN A 475 -24.99 2.30 -14.56
N GLN A 476 -25.89 3.09 -13.96
CA GLN A 476 -27.18 2.56 -13.52
C GLN A 476 -28.02 2.32 -14.77
N THR A 477 -28.23 1.05 -15.13
CA THR A 477 -29.18 0.62 -16.17
C THR A 477 -30.62 0.85 -15.76
#